data_AF-A0AAF3EVY4-F1
#
_entry.id   AF-A0AAF3EVY4-F1
#
_cell.length_a   1.000
_cell.length_b   1.000
_cell.length_c   1.000
_cell.angle_alpha   90.00
_cell.angle_beta   90.00
_cell.angle_gamma   90.00
#
_symmetry.space_group_name_H-M   'P 1'
#
loop_
_entity.id
_entity.type
_entity.pdbx_description
1 polymer ?
#
loop_
_entity_poly.entity_id
_entity_poly.type
_entity_poly.pdbx_seq_one_letter_code
_entity_poly.pdbx_strand_id
1 'polypeptide(L)'
;MDFEEPTLCDDYLPLDIVTFEAQLQYRGLGKKVKATIPLPLPDSSDADEFIAHIVTTQKIPDPLRPELKKKFEEFIEKERQRLEDARDDQLILNSRIEDLDLQWSRVFEEQNEKPCTSTASQFGDYFLFIMENSSAERLTLLMEKEVQMVDKMSSIVRARDWELDSLRRECETLMESTTGDAHPHELSRLNEKNAARSQHIHLPNRGVIGEAKVQLSENRDNNV
;
A
#
# COMPACT_ATOMS: atom_id res chain seq x y z
N MET A 1 39.37 19.14 6.28
CA MET A 1 38.14 18.64 6.92
C MET A 1 37.05 18.96 5.94
N ASP A 2 36.85 18.04 5.01
CA ASP A 2 35.80 18.15 4.00
C ASP A 2 34.52 17.70 4.68
N PHE A 3 33.59 18.63 4.85
CA PHE A 3 32.23 18.31 5.25
C PHE A 3 31.55 17.71 4.03
N GLU A 4 31.49 16.38 3.97
CA GLU A 4 30.51 15.70 3.12
C GLU A 4 29.12 16.08 3.66
N GLU A 5 28.40 16.89 2.90
CA GLU A 5 26.98 17.13 3.12
C GLU A 5 26.24 15.79 3.07
N PRO A 6 25.41 15.47 4.07
CA PRO A 6 24.61 14.27 4.01
C PRO A 6 23.60 14.44 2.87
N THR A 7 23.73 13.62 1.83
CA THR A 7 22.70 13.45 0.82
C THR A 7 21.43 13.01 1.53
N LEU A 8 20.50 13.95 1.72
CA LEU A 8 19.12 13.67 2.08
C LEU A 8 18.65 12.55 1.13
N CYS A 9 18.22 11.43 1.68
CA CYS A 9 17.48 10.44 0.91
C CYS A 9 16.23 11.16 0.37
N ASP A 10 16.26 11.51 -0.91
CA ASP A 10 15.08 11.92 -1.68
C ASP A 10 14.16 10.69 -1.80
N ASP A 11 13.44 10.38 -0.72
CA ASP A 11 12.29 9.48 -0.72
C ASP A 11 11.03 10.22 -1.23
N TYR A 12 11.20 11.20 -2.13
CA TYR A 12 10.07 11.84 -2.80
C TYR A 12 9.52 10.85 -3.83
N LEU A 13 8.29 10.38 -3.59
CA LEU A 13 7.52 9.73 -4.64
C LEU A 13 7.54 10.65 -5.89
N PRO A 14 7.80 10.11 -7.09
CA PRO A 14 7.85 10.91 -8.30
C PRO A 14 6.52 11.69 -8.45
N LEU A 15 6.63 13.01 -8.57
CA LEU A 15 5.47 13.89 -8.73
C LEU A 15 4.95 13.77 -10.17
N ASP A 16 3.77 13.18 -10.31
CA ASP A 16 3.05 13.12 -11.56
C ASP A 16 2.35 14.46 -11.82
N ILE A 17 2.71 15.10 -12.92
CA ILE A 17 2.11 16.38 -13.31
C ILE A 17 0.80 16.09 -14.06
N VAL A 18 -0.33 16.33 -13.41
CA VAL A 18 -1.66 16.17 -14.00
C VAL A 18 -2.28 17.53 -14.36
N THR A 19 -3.17 17.51 -15.34
CA THR A 19 -3.89 18.70 -15.78
C THR A 19 -5.35 18.62 -15.35
N PHE A 20 -5.75 19.52 -14.46
CA PHE A 20 -7.14 19.75 -14.11
C PHE A 20 -7.81 20.63 -15.16
N GLU A 21 -8.94 20.17 -15.70
CA GLU A 21 -9.80 20.98 -16.55
C GLU A 21 -11.26 20.81 -16.10
N ALA A 22 -11.93 21.92 -15.81
CA ALA A 22 -13.32 21.91 -15.37
C ALA A 22 -14.13 23.04 -15.99
N GLN A 23 -15.37 22.71 -16.35
CA GLN A 23 -16.41 23.69 -16.66
C GLN A 23 -17.23 23.95 -15.40
N LEU A 24 -17.16 25.17 -14.87
CA LEU A 24 -17.99 25.65 -13.77
C LEU A 24 -19.29 26.25 -14.32
N GLN A 25 -20.41 26.02 -13.65
CA GLN A 25 -21.74 26.53 -13.96
C GLN A 25 -22.56 26.88 -12.70
N TYR A 26 -22.94 28.15 -12.58
CA TYR A 26 -23.85 28.61 -11.52
C TYR A 26 -24.89 29.59 -12.08
N ARG A 27 -26.17 29.21 -12.04
CA ARG A 27 -27.32 30.05 -12.43
C ARG A 27 -27.11 30.82 -13.77
N GLY A 28 -26.59 30.13 -14.79
CA GLY A 28 -26.33 30.69 -16.13
C GLY A 28 -24.95 31.34 -16.32
N LEU A 29 -24.17 31.52 -15.25
CA LEU A 29 -22.75 31.90 -15.33
C LEU A 29 -21.92 30.65 -15.57
N GLY A 30 -21.18 30.61 -16.68
CA GLY A 30 -20.31 29.50 -17.03
C GLY A 30 -18.85 29.94 -17.18
N LYS A 31 -17.91 29.17 -16.65
CA LYS A 31 -16.47 29.44 -16.84
C LYS A 31 -15.65 28.16 -16.96
N LYS A 32 -14.75 28.12 -17.94
CA LYS A 32 -13.74 27.06 -18.05
C LYS A 32 -12.52 27.42 -17.22
N VAL A 33 -11.99 26.43 -16.53
CA VAL A 33 -10.81 26.53 -15.68
C VAL A 33 -9.84 25.44 -16.06
N LYS A 34 -8.56 25.79 -16.14
CA LYS A 34 -7.49 24.83 -16.42
C LYS A 34 -6.29 25.08 -15.51
N ALA A 35 -5.80 24.06 -14.83
CA ALA A 35 -4.64 24.17 -13.93
C ALA A 35 -3.76 22.94 -14.02
N THR A 36 -2.47 23.13 -13.81
CA THR A 36 -1.50 22.04 -13.72
C THR A 36 -1.19 21.80 -12.26
N ILE A 37 -1.27 20.54 -11.83
CA ILE A 37 -1.21 20.15 -10.42
C ILE A 37 -0.26 18.95 -10.31
N PRO A 38 0.70 18.99 -9.39
CA PRO A 38 1.49 17.79 -9.06
C PRO A 38 0.67 16.85 -8.17
N LEU A 39 0.71 15.54 -8.46
CA LEU A 39 0.17 14.49 -7.61
C LEU A 39 1.28 13.47 -7.26
N PRO A 40 1.40 13.02 -6.01
CA PRO A 40 0.66 13.49 -4.83
C PRO A 40 0.90 14.98 -4.54
N LEU A 41 -0.02 15.63 -3.81
CA LEU A 41 0.17 17.03 -3.45
C LEU A 41 1.41 17.17 -2.54
N PRO A 42 2.25 18.21 -2.71
CA PRO A 42 3.39 18.42 -1.83
C PRO A 42 2.97 18.66 -0.38
N ASP A 43 3.75 18.17 0.59
CA ASP A 43 3.46 18.36 2.02
C ASP A 43 3.42 19.84 2.44
N SER A 44 4.04 20.72 1.65
CA SER A 44 4.04 22.16 1.87
C SER A 44 2.75 22.86 1.42
N SER A 45 1.88 22.19 0.67
CA SER A 45 0.73 22.82 -0.01
C SER A 45 -0.53 21.98 0.10
N ASP A 46 -1.61 22.62 0.55
CA ASP A 46 -2.93 21.99 0.64
C ASP A 46 -3.77 22.21 -0.63
N ALA A 47 -4.85 21.46 -0.76
CA ALA A 47 -5.77 21.60 -1.88
C ALA A 47 -6.40 23.01 -1.94
N ASP A 48 -6.60 23.66 -0.79
CA ASP A 48 -7.20 24.99 -0.68
C ASP A 48 -6.25 26.09 -1.21
N GLU A 49 -4.93 25.93 -1.10
CA GLU A 49 -3.91 26.81 -1.66
C GLU A 49 -3.93 26.77 -3.19
N PHE A 50 -4.02 25.57 -3.78
CA PHE A 50 -4.19 25.43 -5.23
C PHE A 50 -5.52 26.03 -5.71
N ILE A 51 -6.61 25.83 -4.97
CA ILE A 51 -7.90 26.47 -5.28
C ILE A 51 -7.76 28.00 -5.21
N ALA A 52 -7.13 28.55 -4.18
CA ALA A 52 -6.90 29.98 -4.03
C ALA A 52 -6.04 30.55 -5.18
N HIS A 53 -5.01 29.82 -5.59
CA HIS A 53 -4.17 30.18 -6.73
C HIS A 53 -4.96 30.19 -8.04
N ILE A 54 -5.81 29.18 -8.27
CA ILE A 54 -6.70 29.11 -9.44
C ILE A 54 -7.70 30.27 -9.45
N VAL A 55 -8.33 30.54 -8.31
CA VAL A 55 -9.30 31.63 -8.14
C VAL A 55 -8.66 32.98 -8.47
N THR A 56 -7.45 33.21 -7.96
CA THR A 56 -6.71 34.48 -8.15
C THR A 56 -6.23 34.62 -9.59
N THR A 57 -5.57 33.59 -10.13
CA THR A 57 -4.97 33.62 -11.46
C THR A 57 -6.01 33.71 -12.56
N GLN A 58 -7.10 32.95 -12.43
CA GLN A 58 -8.13 32.85 -13.45
C GLN A 58 -9.32 33.77 -13.17
N LYS A 59 -9.30 34.55 -12.09
CA LYS A 59 -10.36 35.50 -11.70
C LYS A 59 -11.73 34.82 -11.62
N ILE A 60 -11.85 33.82 -10.75
CA ILE A 60 -13.09 33.04 -10.58
C ILE A 60 -14.08 33.80 -9.68
N PRO A 61 -15.30 34.11 -10.15
CA PRO A 61 -16.33 34.75 -9.33
C PRO A 61 -16.73 33.90 -8.11
N ASP A 62 -17.05 34.57 -7.00
CA ASP A 62 -17.43 33.95 -5.72
C ASP A 62 -18.54 32.88 -5.85
N PRO A 63 -19.60 33.09 -6.64
CA PRO A 63 -20.66 32.09 -6.80
C PRO A 63 -20.20 30.76 -7.42
N LEU A 64 -19.08 30.76 -8.15
CA LEU A 64 -18.52 29.59 -8.82
C LEU A 64 -17.44 28.88 -7.97
N ARG A 65 -16.96 29.51 -6.89
CA ARG A 65 -15.91 28.94 -6.02
C ARG A 65 -16.32 27.63 -5.32
N PRO A 66 -17.56 27.47 -4.81
CA PRO A 66 -17.98 26.20 -4.19
C PRO A 66 -17.97 25.03 -5.18
N GLU A 67 -18.41 25.28 -6.42
CA GLU A 67 -18.38 24.27 -7.47
C GLU A 67 -16.97 23.93 -7.91
N LEU A 68 -16.08 24.94 -7.97
CA LEU A 68 -14.66 24.73 -8.22
C LEU A 68 -14.04 23.81 -7.17
N LYS A 69 -14.24 24.13 -5.88
CA LYS A 69 -13.71 23.32 -4.77
C LYS A 69 -14.15 21.86 -4.89
N LYS A 70 -15.44 21.64 -5.07
CA LYS A 70 -16.01 20.29 -5.25
C LYS A 70 -15.37 19.54 -6.42
N LYS A 71 -15.34 20.15 -7.62
CA LYS A 71 -14.78 19.49 -8.82
C LYS A 71 -13.28 19.25 -8.71
N PHE A 72 -12.57 20.11 -7.99
CA PHE A 72 -11.13 20.01 -7.77
C PHE A 72 -10.80 18.85 -6.81
N GLU A 73 -11.54 18.73 -5.70
CA GLU A 73 -11.41 17.61 -4.77
C GLU A 73 -11.75 16.27 -5.45
N GLU A 74 -12.87 16.22 -6.20
CA GLU A 74 -13.24 15.03 -6.98
C GLU A 74 -12.17 14.64 -8.00
N PHE A 75 -11.52 15.62 -8.63
CA PHE A 75 -10.45 15.39 -9.58
C PHE A 75 -9.20 14.82 -8.91
N ILE A 76 -8.77 15.40 -7.79
CA ILE A 76 -7.58 14.92 -7.05
C ILE A 76 -7.80 13.47 -6.62
N GLU A 77 -8.95 13.16 -6.04
CA GLU A 77 -9.24 11.81 -5.56
C GLU A 77 -9.23 10.79 -6.71
N LYS A 78 -9.87 11.15 -7.82
CA LYS A 78 -9.93 10.28 -9.00
C LYS A 78 -8.56 10.04 -9.62
N GLU A 79 -7.76 11.09 -9.82
CA GLU A 79 -6.44 10.93 -10.41
C GLU A 79 -5.47 10.22 -9.46
N ARG A 80 -5.58 10.45 -8.14
CA ARG A 80 -4.81 9.68 -7.15
C ARG A 80 -5.12 8.19 -7.25
N GLN A 81 -6.40 7.82 -7.22
CA GLN A 81 -6.84 6.44 -7.37
C GLN A 81 -6.32 5.82 -8.68
N ARG A 82 -6.44 6.55 -9.80
CA ARG A 82 -5.95 6.07 -11.11
C ARG A 82 -4.45 5.80 -11.13
N LEU A 83 -3.66 6.65 -10.47
CA LEU A 83 -2.20 6.49 -10.39
C LEU A 83 -1.82 5.34 -9.47
N GLU A 84 -2.53 5.19 -8.34
CA GLU A 84 -2.35 4.06 -7.42
C GLU A 84 -2.71 2.74 -8.10
N ASP A 85 -3.86 2.64 -8.76
CA ASP A 85 -4.29 1.45 -9.51
C ASP A 85 -3.24 1.08 -10.57
N ALA A 86 -2.72 2.06 -11.32
CA ALA A 86 -1.71 1.82 -12.34
C ALA A 86 -0.38 1.34 -11.75
N ARG A 87 0.01 1.85 -10.59
CA ARG A 87 1.22 1.41 -9.87
C ARG A 87 1.04 0.01 -9.30
N ASP A 88 -0.13 -0.29 -8.76
CA ASP A 88 -0.46 -1.60 -8.20
C ASP A 88 -0.53 -2.65 -9.31
N ASP A 89 -1.12 -2.34 -10.46
CA ASP A 89 -1.11 -3.19 -11.66
C ASP A 89 0.33 -3.49 -12.11
N GLN A 90 1.20 -2.47 -12.14
CA GLN A 90 2.62 -2.66 -12.45
C GLN A 90 3.31 -3.54 -11.41
N LEU A 91 3.01 -3.37 -10.12
CA LEU A 91 3.56 -4.20 -9.05
C LEU A 91 3.11 -5.66 -9.18
N ILE A 92 1.84 -5.91 -9.52
CA ILE A 92 1.31 -7.24 -9.80
C ILE A 92 2.02 -7.88 -11.00
N LEU A 93 2.17 -7.14 -12.10
CA LEU A 93 2.86 -7.63 -13.29
C LEU A 93 4.34 -7.94 -13.01
N ASN A 94 5.03 -7.07 -12.29
CA ASN A 94 6.43 -7.23 -11.94
C ASN A 94 6.64 -8.39 -10.94
N SER A 95 5.74 -8.55 -9.96
CA SER A 95 5.79 -9.67 -9.00
C SER A 95 5.41 -11.02 -9.60
N ARG A 96 4.64 -11.04 -10.70
CA ARG A 96 4.32 -12.27 -11.45
C ARG A 96 5.54 -12.86 -12.17
N ILE A 97 6.57 -12.06 -12.43
CA ILE A 97 7.72 -12.45 -13.26
C ILE A 97 8.88 -13.05 -12.44
N GLU A 98 8.97 -12.84 -11.13
CA GLU A 98 10.18 -13.26 -10.38
C GLU A 98 10.06 -14.51 -9.50
N ASP A 99 8.86 -14.96 -9.06
CA ASP A 99 8.82 -16.12 -8.12
C ASP A 99 7.63 -17.11 -8.25
N LEU A 100 6.68 -16.92 -9.16
CA LEU A 100 5.44 -17.73 -9.19
C LEU A 100 5.14 -18.47 -10.49
N ASP A 101 5.99 -18.36 -11.53
CA ASP A 101 5.59 -18.77 -12.89
C ASP A 101 6.38 -19.92 -13.50
N LEU A 102 6.57 -21.03 -12.78
CA LEU A 102 7.06 -22.26 -13.47
C LEU A 102 6.32 -23.57 -13.20
N GLN A 103 5.23 -23.64 -12.41
CA GLN A 103 4.53 -24.93 -12.24
C GLN A 103 2.99 -24.90 -12.16
N TRP A 104 2.34 -23.79 -11.82
CA TRP A 104 0.88 -23.80 -11.62
C TRP A 104 0.08 -23.40 -12.87
N SER A 105 0.60 -22.51 -13.72
CA SER A 105 -0.08 -22.02 -14.93
C SER A 105 -0.41 -23.15 -15.92
N ARG A 106 0.50 -24.12 -16.10
CA ARG A 106 0.25 -25.30 -16.96
C ARG A 106 -0.87 -26.21 -16.45
N VAL A 107 -1.07 -26.29 -15.13
CA VAL A 107 -2.08 -27.17 -14.53
C VAL A 107 -3.50 -26.63 -14.77
N PHE A 108 -3.66 -25.30 -14.89
CA PHE A 108 -4.95 -24.67 -15.11
C PHE A 108 -5.35 -24.57 -16.59
N GLU A 109 -4.40 -24.42 -17.50
CA GLU A 109 -4.72 -24.33 -18.94
C GLU A 109 -5.26 -25.64 -19.52
N GLU A 110 -4.88 -26.80 -18.98
CA GLU A 110 -5.40 -28.11 -19.42
C GLU A 110 -6.86 -28.39 -18.99
N GLN A 111 -7.45 -27.58 -18.11
CA GLN A 111 -8.79 -27.85 -17.54
C GLN A 111 -9.95 -27.04 -18.13
N ASN A 112 -9.69 -26.04 -18.97
CA ASN A 112 -10.73 -25.08 -19.39
C ASN A 112 -11.63 -25.54 -20.56
N GLU A 113 -11.60 -26.82 -20.94
CA GLU A 113 -12.48 -27.35 -22.00
C GLU A 113 -13.76 -28.06 -21.49
N LYS A 114 -14.04 -28.12 -20.18
CA LYS A 114 -15.27 -28.76 -19.67
C LYS A 114 -16.15 -27.84 -18.81
N PRO A 115 -17.45 -27.69 -19.14
CA PRO A 115 -18.37 -26.86 -18.38
C PRO A 115 -18.71 -27.52 -17.04
N CYS A 116 -18.46 -26.78 -15.96
CA CYS A 116 -18.69 -27.15 -14.56
C CYS A 116 -20.19 -27.31 -14.22
N THR A 117 -20.57 -28.47 -13.68
CA THR A 117 -21.78 -28.62 -12.86
C THR A 117 -21.44 -29.25 -11.50
N SER A 118 -21.81 -28.55 -10.42
CA SER A 118 -21.70 -28.89 -8.98
C SER A 118 -20.30 -28.76 -8.33
N THR A 119 -20.19 -27.87 -7.34
CA THR A 119 -18.95 -27.44 -6.68
C THR A 119 -18.41 -28.40 -5.62
N ALA A 120 -19.23 -29.33 -5.10
CA ALA A 120 -18.80 -30.28 -4.07
C ALA A 120 -18.12 -31.53 -4.64
N SER A 121 -18.57 -32.03 -5.79
CA SER A 121 -17.95 -33.19 -6.46
C SER A 121 -16.59 -32.83 -7.07
N GLN A 122 -16.39 -31.56 -7.44
CA GLN A 122 -15.16 -31.09 -8.07
C GLN A 122 -13.94 -31.15 -7.15
N PHE A 123 -14.06 -30.77 -5.87
CA PHE A 123 -12.92 -30.81 -4.96
C PHE A 123 -12.40 -32.24 -4.74
N GLY A 124 -13.30 -33.21 -4.54
CA GLY A 124 -12.93 -34.61 -4.35
C GLY A 124 -12.18 -35.17 -5.56
N ASP A 125 -12.68 -34.88 -6.76
CA ASP A 125 -12.06 -35.32 -8.02
C ASP A 125 -10.68 -34.67 -8.22
N TYR A 126 -10.52 -33.37 -7.92
CA TYR A 126 -9.23 -32.69 -8.01
C TYR A 126 -8.24 -33.14 -6.94
N PHE A 127 -8.71 -33.35 -5.71
CA PHE A 127 -7.88 -33.83 -4.63
C PHE A 127 -7.33 -35.23 -4.95
N LEU A 128 -8.19 -36.16 -5.38
CA LEU A 128 -7.77 -37.48 -5.82
C LEU A 128 -6.80 -37.40 -7.00
N PHE A 129 -7.09 -36.58 -8.01
CA PHE A 129 -6.19 -36.38 -9.14
C PHE A 129 -4.80 -35.89 -8.71
N ILE A 130 -4.73 -34.90 -7.82
CA ILE A 130 -3.46 -34.36 -7.30
C ILE A 130 -2.72 -35.44 -6.51
N MET A 131 -3.43 -36.20 -5.66
CA MET A 131 -2.84 -37.28 -4.86
C MET A 131 -2.32 -38.43 -5.71
N GLU A 132 -3.00 -38.77 -6.81
CA GLU A 132 -2.62 -39.86 -7.71
C GLU A 132 -1.47 -39.46 -8.66
N ASN A 133 -1.40 -38.19 -9.08
CA ASN A 133 -0.46 -37.73 -10.10
C ASN A 133 0.75 -36.95 -9.55
N SER A 134 0.81 -36.69 -8.24
CA SER A 134 1.94 -36.01 -7.59
C SER A 134 2.87 -37.00 -6.91
N SER A 135 4.17 -36.71 -6.92
CA SER A 135 5.14 -37.46 -6.11
C SER A 135 4.95 -37.16 -4.62
N ALA A 136 5.31 -38.13 -3.77
CA ALA A 136 5.28 -37.94 -2.32
C ALA A 136 6.12 -36.73 -1.87
N GLU A 137 7.30 -36.54 -2.46
CA GLU A 137 8.18 -35.39 -2.21
C GLU A 137 7.49 -34.05 -2.51
N ARG A 138 6.75 -33.96 -3.63
CA ARG A 138 6.03 -32.75 -4.02
C ARG A 138 4.86 -32.47 -3.08
N LEU A 139 4.13 -33.50 -2.64
CA LEU A 139 3.06 -33.35 -1.66
C LEU A 139 3.59 -32.92 -0.30
N THR A 140 4.71 -33.48 0.15
CA THR A 140 5.39 -33.05 1.39
C THR A 140 5.79 -31.59 1.32
N LEU A 141 6.41 -31.15 0.22
CA LEU A 141 6.78 -29.75 0.02
C LEU A 141 5.55 -28.83 0.07
N LEU A 142 4.44 -29.23 -0.56
CA LEU A 142 3.19 -28.46 -0.53
C LEU A 142 2.65 -28.32 0.90
N MET A 143 2.64 -29.42 1.66
CA MET A 143 2.19 -29.42 3.06
C MET A 143 3.09 -28.55 3.95
N GLU A 144 4.41 -28.61 3.78
CA GLU A 144 5.35 -27.76 4.54
C GLU A 144 5.15 -26.28 4.22
N LYS A 145 4.89 -25.94 2.95
CA LYS A 145 4.59 -24.57 2.53
C LYS A 145 3.28 -24.07 3.12
N GLU A 146 2.26 -24.91 3.17
CA GLU A 146 0.97 -24.59 3.80
C GLU A 146 1.16 -24.28 5.28
N VAL A 147 1.86 -25.15 6.01
CA VAL A 147 2.17 -24.92 7.44
C VAL A 147 2.94 -23.61 7.63
N GLN A 148 3.96 -23.36 6.81
CA GLN A 148 4.75 -22.13 6.88
C GLN A 148 3.89 -20.88 6.63
N MET A 149 2.94 -20.94 5.70
CA MET A 149 2.03 -19.83 5.40
C MET A 149 1.09 -19.57 6.58
N VAL A 150 0.49 -20.63 7.13
CA VAL A 150 -0.39 -20.55 8.31
C VAL A 150 0.34 -19.94 9.50
N ASP A 151 1.59 -20.34 9.75
CA ASP A 151 2.39 -19.80 10.85
C ASP A 151 2.68 -18.31 10.67
N LYS A 152 3.10 -17.90 9.45
CA LYS A 152 3.36 -16.49 9.14
C LYS A 152 2.10 -15.64 9.27
N MET A 153 0.98 -16.10 8.70
CA MET A 153 -0.30 -15.41 8.80
C MET A 153 -0.76 -15.30 10.25
N SER A 154 -0.65 -16.39 11.02
CA SER A 154 -0.99 -16.39 12.45
C SER A 154 -0.13 -15.40 13.23
N SER A 155 1.16 -15.30 12.93
CA SER A 155 2.06 -14.33 13.57
C SER A 155 1.65 -12.89 13.24
N ILE A 156 1.32 -12.59 11.98
CA ILE A 156 0.89 -11.25 11.55
C ILE A 156 -0.41 -10.87 12.24
N VAL A 157 -1.40 -11.77 12.27
CA VAL A 157 -2.68 -11.52 12.93
C VAL A 157 -2.48 -11.27 14.42
N ARG A 158 -1.65 -12.07 15.10
CA ARG A 158 -1.34 -11.84 16.52
C ARG A 158 -0.65 -10.50 16.76
N ALA A 159 0.29 -10.11 15.91
CA ALA A 159 0.98 -8.82 16.03
C ALA A 159 0.00 -7.66 15.86
N ARG A 160 -0.88 -7.73 14.86
CA ARG A 160 -1.96 -6.76 14.64
C ARG A 160 -2.90 -6.69 15.84
N ASP A 161 -3.38 -7.83 16.33
CA ASP A 161 -4.31 -7.89 17.45
C ASP A 161 -3.68 -7.29 18.71
N TRP A 162 -2.39 -7.58 18.94
CA TRP A 162 -1.64 -6.98 20.04
C TRP A 162 -1.52 -5.46 19.91
N GLU A 163 -1.24 -4.95 18.70
CA GLU A 163 -1.14 -3.52 18.44
C GLU A 163 -2.50 -2.81 18.62
N LEU A 164 -3.58 -3.40 18.10
CA LEU A 164 -4.94 -2.89 18.29
C LEU A 164 -5.35 -2.86 19.76
N ASP A 165 -5.04 -3.91 20.51
CA ASP A 165 -5.27 -3.96 21.95
C ASP A 165 -4.43 -2.93 22.70
N SER A 166 -3.16 -2.73 22.30
CA SER A 166 -2.30 -1.70 22.89
C SER A 166 -2.88 -0.30 22.64
N LEU A 167 -3.29 -0.01 21.41
CA LEU A 167 -3.87 1.27 21.03
C LEU A 167 -5.19 1.53 21.76
N ARG A 168 -6.04 0.50 21.86
CA ARG A 168 -7.28 0.56 22.62
C ARG A 168 -7.03 0.94 24.08
N ARG A 169 -6.06 0.31 24.75
CA ARG A 169 -5.69 0.65 26.14
C ARG A 169 -5.12 2.06 26.26
N GLU A 170 -4.31 2.51 25.29
CA GLU A 170 -3.81 3.90 25.25
C GLU A 170 -4.98 4.89 25.16
N CYS A 171 -5.97 4.63 24.31
CA CYS A 171 -7.18 5.46 24.20
C CYS A 171 -8.05 5.45 25.45
N GLU A 172 -8.28 4.28 26.06
CA GLU A 172 -9.04 4.14 27.31
C GLU A 172 -8.36 4.93 28.45
N THR A 173 -7.04 4.78 28.61
CA THR A 173 -6.25 5.53 29.59
C THR A 173 -6.30 7.04 29.32
N LEU A 174 -6.21 7.45 28.05
CA LEU A 174 -6.26 8.85 27.67
C LEU A 174 -7.63 9.46 27.98
N MET A 175 -8.72 8.75 27.67
CA MET A 175 -10.09 9.17 27.96
C MET A 175 -10.35 9.29 29.47
N GLU A 176 -9.80 8.38 30.27
CA GLU A 176 -9.83 8.48 31.73
C GLU A 176 -9.05 9.71 32.22
N SER A 177 -7.87 9.99 31.65
CA SER A 177 -7.04 11.15 32.02
C SER A 177 -7.59 12.51 31.54
N THR A 178 -8.39 12.54 30.46
CA THR A 178 -9.02 13.77 29.92
C THR A 178 -10.35 14.12 30.58
N THR A 179 -10.76 13.39 31.63
CA THR A 179 -11.85 13.82 32.51
C THR A 179 -11.53 15.08 33.34
N GLY A 180 -10.34 15.67 33.18
CA GLY A 180 -10.03 17.03 33.59
C GLY A 180 -9.05 17.71 32.63
N ASP A 181 -9.56 18.63 31.81
CA ASP A 181 -8.80 19.68 31.09
C ASP A 181 -7.69 19.20 30.11
N ALA A 182 -8.08 18.91 28.85
CA ALA A 182 -7.15 18.50 27.80
C ALA A 182 -6.19 19.65 27.41
N HIS A 183 -4.92 19.53 27.81
CA HIS A 183 -3.88 20.49 27.45
C HIS A 183 -3.49 20.31 25.96
N PRO A 184 -3.54 21.36 25.12
CA PRO A 184 -3.24 21.31 23.67
C PRO A 184 -1.82 20.79 23.33
N HIS A 185 -0.93 20.75 24.31
CA HIS A 185 0.44 20.28 24.17
C HIS A 185 0.55 18.74 24.06
N GLU A 186 -0.40 17.99 24.62
CA GLU A 186 -0.41 16.52 24.53
C GLU A 186 -0.92 16.04 23.18
N LEU A 187 -1.93 16.72 22.62
CA LEU A 187 -2.42 16.48 21.26
C LEU A 187 -1.32 16.72 20.21
N SER A 188 -0.49 17.75 20.39
CA SER A 188 0.63 18.03 19.49
C SER A 188 1.70 16.92 19.54
N ARG A 189 2.01 16.41 20.75
CA ARG A 189 2.97 15.32 20.93
C ARG A 189 2.45 13.99 20.38
N LEU A 190 1.14 13.76 20.47
CA LEU A 190 0.46 12.60 19.90
C LEU A 190 0.46 12.63 18.37
N ASN A 191 0.23 13.80 17.77
CA ASN A 191 0.27 13.95 16.32
C ASN A 191 1.68 13.68 15.76
N GLU A 192 2.70 14.15 16.47
CA GLU A 192 4.11 13.90 16.12
C GLU A 192 4.49 12.41 16.24
N LYS A 193 3.99 11.72 17.28
CA LYS A 193 4.17 10.27 17.46
C LYS A 193 3.44 9.45 16.38
N ASN A 194 2.26 9.89 15.95
CA ASN A 194 1.51 9.26 14.85
C ASN A 194 2.20 9.46 13.50
N ALA A 195 2.75 10.65 13.25
CA ALA A 195 3.54 10.92 12.05
C ALA A 195 4.78 10.02 12.00
N ALA A 196 5.52 9.91 13.10
CA ALA A 196 6.70 9.04 13.20
C ALA A 196 6.38 7.54 13.06
N ARG A 197 5.23 7.08 13.55
CA ARG A 197 4.78 5.68 13.36
C ARG A 197 4.30 5.40 11.94
N SER A 198 3.67 6.38 11.29
CA SER A 198 3.25 6.24 9.88
C SER A 198 4.44 6.06 8.94
N GLN A 199 5.60 6.67 9.25
CA GLN A 199 6.85 6.44 8.52
C GLN A 199 7.38 5.00 8.65
N HIS A 200 7.08 4.30 9.75
CA HIS A 200 7.48 2.91 9.95
C HIS A 200 6.56 1.88 9.26
N ILE A 201 5.33 2.25 8.89
CA ILE A 201 4.39 1.35 8.21
C ILE A 201 4.78 1.17 6.72
N HIS A 202 5.58 2.08 6.14
CA HIS A 202 6.00 1.99 4.74
C HIS A 202 7.28 1.18 4.47
N LEU A 203 7.94 0.61 5.48
CA LEU A 203 9.09 -0.28 5.29
C LEU A 203 9.08 -1.47 6.27
N PRO A 204 8.59 -2.64 5.83
CA PRO A 204 9.03 -3.89 6.39
C PRO A 204 9.62 -4.77 5.29
N ASN A 205 10.83 -4.43 4.79
CA ASN A 205 11.85 -5.40 4.32
C ASN A 205 13.05 -4.72 3.64
N ARG A 206 13.97 -4.17 4.45
CA ARG A 206 15.37 -4.04 4.04
C ARG A 206 16.24 -4.27 5.27
N GLY A 207 16.53 -5.53 5.58
CA GLY A 207 17.47 -5.84 6.65
C GLY A 207 17.41 -7.21 7.29
N VAL A 208 17.23 -8.30 6.53
CA VAL A 208 17.56 -9.65 7.08
C VAL A 208 18.19 -10.61 6.06
N ILE A 209 18.62 -10.14 4.89
CA ILE A 209 19.39 -10.96 3.93
C ILE A 209 20.83 -10.41 3.90
N GLY A 210 21.55 -10.60 5.00
CA GLY A 210 22.93 -10.12 5.12
C GLY A 210 23.84 -10.97 6.02
N GLU A 211 23.30 -11.83 6.89
CA GLU A 211 24.11 -12.49 7.93
C GLU A 211 23.98 -14.02 7.96
N ALA A 212 23.75 -14.66 6.81
CA ALA A 212 23.75 -16.13 6.71
C ALA A 212 24.72 -16.67 5.64
N LYS A 213 25.86 -15.99 5.43
CA LYS A 213 26.88 -16.43 4.44
C LYS A 213 28.30 -16.60 4.96
N VAL A 214 28.55 -16.60 6.27
CA VAL A 214 29.91 -16.73 6.83
C VAL A 214 30.13 -17.97 7.73
N GLN A 215 29.22 -18.95 7.75
CA GLN A 215 29.43 -20.16 8.59
C GLN A 215 29.25 -21.51 7.88
N LEU A 216 29.37 -21.56 6.55
CA LEU A 216 29.35 -22.84 5.80
C LEU A 216 30.62 -23.14 4.99
N SER A 217 31.71 -22.38 5.17
CA SER A 217 32.99 -22.66 4.47
C SER A 217 34.10 -23.26 5.33
N GLU A 218 33.87 -23.63 6.60
CA GLU A 218 34.95 -24.08 7.50
C GLU A 218 34.88 -25.56 7.96
N ASN A 219 34.03 -26.40 7.35
CA ASN A 219 33.91 -27.82 7.75
C ASN A 219 34.11 -28.83 6.61
N ARG A 220 34.94 -28.53 5.61
CA ARG A 220 35.26 -29.49 4.53
C ARG A 220 36.70 -30.00 4.43
N ASP A 221 37.58 -29.66 5.37
CA ASP A 221 38.96 -30.16 5.38
C ASP A 221 39.30 -30.86 6.70
N ASN A 222 38.64 -31.98 7.03
CA ASN A 222 39.12 -32.93 8.04
C ASN A 222 38.41 -34.29 7.92
N ASN A 223 38.49 -34.93 6.74
CA ASN A 223 38.36 -36.39 6.66
C ASN A 223 39.03 -36.92 5.39
N VAL A 224 40.35 -37.19 5.50
CA VAL A 224 41.10 -38.15 4.68
C VAL A 224 41.92 -38.99 5.63
#